data_AF-A0A359E6R6-F1
#
_entry.id   AF-A0A359E6R6-F1
#
_cell.length_a   1.000
_cell.length_b   1.000
_cell.length_c   1.000
_cell.angle_alpha   90.00
_cell.angle_beta   90.00
_cell.angle_gamma   90.00
#
_symmetry.space_group_name_H-M   'P 1'
#
loop_
_entity.id
_entity.type
_entity.pdbx_description
1 polymer ?
#
loop_
_entity_poly.entity_id
_entity_poly.type
_entity_poly.pdbx_seq_one_letter_code
_entity_poly.pdbx_strand_id
1 'polypeptide(L)'
;QNIRIYTDDLSKADVYASELRQEFSDVEIKTWREVSPDLRYIFDMMDISLYMVMIIIIIGLIFSIINTMLMAVLERTRELGMLRAIGMNKARTFSLIMLETFFLTMAATPAGLLISWITIQYFATTGIDLSAFAEGMSEYGLSTIVYPELTLEYYLNITLMVAVAALVSAIYPAYRTLKLNPVQAIRKFN
;
A
#
# COMPACT_ATOMS: atom_id res chain seq x y z
N GLN A 1 -11.04 -26.16 -36.59
CA GLN A 1 -10.99 -24.72 -36.87
C GLN A 1 -10.80 -24.01 -35.54
N ASN A 2 -9.89 -23.04 -35.45
CA ASN A 2 -9.62 -22.35 -34.19
C ASN A 2 -10.50 -21.09 -34.13
N ILE A 3 -11.38 -21.02 -33.13
CA ILE A 3 -12.21 -19.85 -32.86
C ILE A 3 -11.47 -19.00 -31.82
N ARG A 4 -11.31 -17.70 -32.10
CA ARG A 4 -10.69 -16.75 -31.17
C ARG A 4 -11.78 -15.89 -30.56
N ILE A 5 -11.84 -15.90 -29.24
CA ILE A 5 -12.75 -15.06 -28.45
C ILE A 5 -11.89 -14.00 -27.79
N TYR A 6 -12.24 -12.74 -28.00
CA TYR A 6 -11.55 -11.59 -27.42
C TYR A 6 -12.33 -11.13 -26.18
N THR A 7 -11.60 -10.70 -25.16
CA THR A 7 -12.18 -10.08 -23.97
C THR A 7 -11.45 -8.78 -23.70
N ASP A 8 -12.20 -7.76 -23.32
CA ASP A 8 -11.64 -6.44 -22.97
C ASP A 8 -10.99 -6.46 -21.58
N ASP A 9 -11.23 -7.52 -20.78
CA ASP A 9 -10.75 -7.65 -19.41
C ASP A 9 -9.96 -8.97 -19.23
N LEU A 10 -8.63 -8.84 -19.19
CA LEU A 10 -7.71 -9.99 -19.03
C LEU A 10 -7.93 -10.77 -17.73
N SER A 11 -8.47 -10.14 -16.69
CA SER A 11 -8.69 -10.77 -15.39
C SER A 11 -9.83 -11.80 -15.43
N LYS A 12 -10.82 -11.59 -16.31
CA LYS A 12 -12.00 -12.46 -16.45
C LYS A 12 -11.80 -13.60 -17.43
N ALA A 13 -10.69 -13.61 -18.18
CA ALA A 13 -10.40 -14.64 -19.17
C ALA A 13 -10.45 -16.07 -18.61
N ASP A 14 -9.96 -16.28 -17.38
CA ASP A 14 -9.96 -17.61 -16.74
C ASP A 14 -11.36 -18.01 -16.24
N VAL A 15 -12.16 -17.03 -15.81
CA VAL A 15 -13.56 -17.25 -15.38
C VAL A 15 -14.39 -17.68 -16.57
N TYR A 16 -14.34 -16.93 -17.68
CA TYR A 16 -15.07 -17.25 -18.90
C TYR A 16 -14.60 -18.57 -19.52
N ALA A 17 -13.30 -18.86 -19.50
CA ALA A 17 -12.81 -20.15 -19.97
C ALA A 17 -13.32 -21.31 -19.11
N SER A 18 -13.45 -21.12 -17.80
CA SER A 18 -13.99 -22.14 -16.89
C SER A 18 -15.48 -22.39 -17.14
N GLU A 19 -16.27 -21.34 -17.36
CA GLU A 19 -17.69 -21.44 -17.72
C GLU A 19 -17.88 -22.16 -19.08
N LEU A 20 -17.12 -21.75 -20.10
CA LEU A 20 -17.18 -22.38 -21.43
C LEU A 20 -16.75 -23.85 -21.40
N ARG A 21 -15.79 -24.23 -20.55
CA ARG A 21 -15.38 -25.63 -20.36
C ARG A 21 -16.47 -26.49 -19.73
N GLN A 22 -17.33 -25.90 -18.90
CA GLN A 22 -18.48 -26.61 -18.32
C GLN A 22 -19.59 -26.82 -19.35
N GLU A 23 -19.80 -25.85 -20.25
CA GLU A 23 -20.86 -25.90 -21.26
C GLU A 23 -20.46 -26.72 -22.50
N PHE A 24 -19.17 -26.74 -22.86
CA PHE A 24 -18.66 -27.45 -24.02
C PHE A 24 -17.51 -28.40 -23.66
N SER A 25 -17.84 -29.68 -23.47
CA SER A 25 -16.87 -30.75 -23.15
C SER A 25 -16.03 -31.22 -24.34
N ASP A 26 -16.50 -30.98 -25.56
CA ASP A 26 -15.93 -31.57 -26.78
C ASP A 26 -14.90 -30.66 -27.47
N VAL A 27 -14.64 -29.48 -26.91
CA VAL A 27 -13.70 -28.48 -27.46
C VAL A 27 -12.63 -28.11 -26.45
N GLU A 28 -11.39 -28.05 -26.92
CA GLU A 28 -10.25 -27.62 -26.12
C GLU A 28 -10.23 -26.09 -26.01
N ILE A 29 -10.58 -25.57 -24.83
CA ILE A 29 -10.60 -24.13 -24.54
C ILE A 29 -9.31 -23.76 -23.82
N LYS A 30 -8.48 -22.93 -24.47
CA LYS A 30 -7.22 -22.43 -23.92
C LYS A 30 -7.28 -20.94 -23.64
N THR A 31 -6.82 -20.51 -22.47
CA THR A 31 -6.70 -19.07 -22.14
C THR A 31 -5.41 -18.49 -22.70
N TRP A 32 -5.30 -17.16 -22.75
CA TRP A 32 -4.06 -16.49 -23.17
C TRP A 32 -2.85 -16.95 -22.34
N ARG A 33 -3.06 -17.27 -21.05
CA ARG A 33 -2.05 -17.80 -20.13
C ARG A 33 -1.54 -19.18 -20.52
N GLU A 34 -2.40 -20.01 -21.11
CA GLU A 34 -2.06 -21.36 -21.57
C GLU A 34 -1.51 -21.38 -22.99
N VAL A 35 -1.96 -20.45 -23.85
CA VAL A 35 -1.46 -20.30 -25.22
C VAL A 35 -0.06 -19.70 -25.24
N SER A 36 0.29 -18.84 -24.28
CA SER A 36 1.60 -18.19 -24.20
C SER A 36 2.15 -18.22 -22.76
N PRO A 37 2.71 -19.37 -22.33
CA PRO A 37 3.27 -19.53 -20.98
C PRO A 37 4.35 -18.50 -20.64
N ASP A 38 5.17 -18.09 -21.62
CA ASP A 38 6.24 -17.10 -21.41
C ASP A 38 5.67 -15.74 -20.97
N LEU A 39 4.58 -15.28 -21.58
CA LEU A 39 3.89 -14.04 -21.17
C LEU A 39 3.33 -14.16 -19.75
N ARG A 40 2.73 -15.30 -19.41
CA ARG A 40 2.25 -15.57 -18.05
C ARG A 40 3.38 -15.45 -17.02
N TYR A 41 4.55 -16.03 -17.30
CA TYR A 41 5.70 -15.92 -16.40
C TYR A 41 6.19 -14.48 -16.24
N ILE A 42 6.20 -13.68 -17.31
CA ILE A 42 6.59 -12.26 -17.25
C ILE A 42 5.63 -11.46 -16.34
N PHE A 43 4.32 -11.61 -16.53
CA PHE A 43 3.33 -10.94 -15.69
C PHE A 43 3.41 -11.39 -14.23
N ASP A 44 3.51 -12.70 -13.95
CA ASP A 44 3.66 -13.23 -12.59
C ASP A 44 4.93 -12.65 -11.90
N MET A 45 6.05 -12.55 -12.63
CA MET A 45 7.30 -11.97 -12.11
C MET A 45 7.21 -10.46 -11.87
N MET A 46 6.49 -9.75 -12.75
CA MET A 46 6.25 -8.32 -12.59
C MET A 46 5.38 -8.05 -11.36
N ASP A 47 4.32 -8.82 -11.16
CA ASP A 47 3.46 -8.73 -9.98
C ASP A 47 4.26 -8.96 -8.70
N ILE A 48 5.06 -10.03 -8.64
CA ILE A 48 5.94 -10.31 -7.48
C ILE A 48 6.89 -9.14 -7.21
N SER A 49 7.46 -8.55 -8.26
CA SER A 49 8.37 -7.41 -8.15
C SER A 49 7.67 -6.18 -7.56
N LEU A 50 6.44 -5.88 -8.02
CA LEU A 50 5.63 -4.80 -7.48
C LEU A 50 5.24 -5.04 -6.02
N TYR A 51 4.89 -6.27 -5.65
CA TYR A 51 4.63 -6.65 -4.26
C TYR A 51 5.86 -6.42 -3.37
N MET A 52 7.06 -6.77 -3.83
CA MET A 52 8.30 -6.51 -3.08
C MET A 52 8.55 -5.01 -2.87
N VAL A 53 8.40 -4.20 -3.93
CA VAL A 53 8.53 -2.73 -3.82
C VAL A 53 7.51 -2.17 -2.83
N MET A 54 6.27 -2.64 -2.87
CA MET A 54 5.22 -2.22 -1.94
C MET A 54 5.59 -2.54 -0.48
N ILE A 55 6.13 -3.73 -0.20
CA ILE A 55 6.60 -4.11 1.14
C ILE A 55 7.71 -3.16 1.62
N ILE A 56 8.68 -2.85 0.75
CA ILE A 56 9.78 -1.92 1.08
C ILE A 56 9.24 -0.54 1.44
N ILE A 57 8.27 -0.03 0.66
CA ILE A 57 7.62 1.25 0.91
C ILE A 57 6.89 1.25 2.26
N ILE A 58 6.14 0.18 2.57
CA ILE A 58 5.43 0.04 3.85
C ILE A 58 6.42 0.03 5.02
N ILE A 59 7.53 -0.70 4.90
CA ILE A 59 8.58 -0.72 5.92
C ILE A 59 9.16 0.69 6.12
N GLY A 60 9.50 1.39 5.03
CA GLY A 60 9.98 2.77 5.08
C GLY A 60 8.98 3.73 5.73
N LEU A 61 7.69 3.56 5.44
CA LEU A 61 6.59 4.31 6.07
C LEU A 61 6.52 4.05 7.57
N ILE A 62 6.60 2.79 7.99
CA ILE A 62 6.59 2.41 9.42
C ILE A 62 7.75 3.10 10.16
N PHE A 63 8.97 3.02 9.62
CA PHE A 63 10.14 3.68 10.20
C PHE A 63 9.99 5.20 10.25
N SER A 64 9.45 5.81 9.20
CA SER A 64 9.23 7.25 9.14
C SER A 64 8.26 7.71 10.24
N ILE A 65 7.14 7.00 10.42
CA ILE A 65 6.16 7.32 11.47
C ILE A 65 6.76 7.13 12.85
N ILE A 66 7.47 6.02 13.09
CA ILE A 66 8.12 5.77 14.38
C ILE A 66 9.07 6.92 14.72
N ASN A 67 9.94 7.31 13.77
CA ASN A 67 10.93 8.35 14.03
C ASN A 67 10.27 9.69 14.36
N THR A 68 9.28 10.10 13.56
CA THR A 68 8.54 11.35 13.78
C THR A 68 7.79 11.36 15.12
N MET A 69 7.09 10.27 15.46
CA MET A 69 6.34 10.18 16.72
C MET A 69 7.26 10.15 17.93
N LEU A 70 8.42 9.49 17.84
CA LEU A 70 9.42 9.54 18.92
C LEU A 70 9.94 10.96 19.12
N MET A 71 10.23 11.69 18.04
CA MET A 71 10.67 13.07 18.12
C MET A 71 9.61 13.96 18.78
N ALA A 72 8.36 13.88 18.32
CA ALA A 72 7.24 14.64 18.87
C ALA A 72 7.02 14.35 20.37
N VAL A 73 7.19 13.10 20.80
CA VAL A 73 7.14 12.73 22.23
C VAL A 73 8.28 13.37 23.01
N LEU A 74 9.50 13.34 22.47
CA LEU A 74 10.68 13.86 23.17
C LEU A 74 10.54 15.36 23.43
N GLU A 75 10.07 16.12 22.44
CA GLU A 75 9.84 17.58 22.56
C GLU A 75 8.85 17.93 23.67
N ARG A 76 7.77 17.16 23.81
CA ARG A 76 6.72 17.39 24.84
C ARG A 76 6.87 16.52 26.10
N THR A 77 8.06 15.97 26.37
CA THR A 77 8.28 15.08 27.52
C THR A 77 7.92 15.75 28.85
N ARG A 78 8.20 17.06 29.00
CA ARG A 78 7.88 17.83 30.20
C ARG A 78 6.38 17.91 30.45
N GLU A 79 5.60 18.15 29.41
CA GLU A 79 4.13 18.21 29.47
C GLU A 79 3.53 16.87 29.87
N LEU A 80 3.98 15.78 29.24
CA LEU A 80 3.57 14.42 29.58
C LEU A 80 3.96 14.06 31.03
N GLY A 81 5.11 14.54 31.49
CA GLY A 81 5.55 14.40 32.88
C GLY A 81 4.67 15.14 33.88
N MET A 82 4.26 16.37 33.57
CA MET A 82 3.32 17.15 34.39
C MET A 82 1.93 16.50 34.44
N LEU A 83 1.42 16.03 33.30
CA LEU A 83 0.14 15.31 33.24
C LEU A 83 0.15 14.06 34.13
N ARG A 84 1.27 13.32 34.15
CA ARG A 84 1.45 12.17 35.05
C ARG A 84 1.52 12.58 36.52
N ALA A 85 2.14 13.72 36.84
CA ALA A 85 2.23 14.22 38.22
C ALA A 85 0.86 14.61 38.79
N ILE A 86 -0.07 15.10 37.96
CA ILE A 86 -1.45 15.41 38.36
C ILE A 86 -2.40 14.19 38.32
N GLY A 87 -1.87 12.97 38.12
CA GLY A 87 -2.63 11.72 38.21
C GLY A 87 -3.01 11.05 36.89
N MET A 88 -2.48 11.50 35.74
CA MET A 88 -2.72 10.80 34.47
C MET A 88 -2.03 9.44 34.49
N ASN A 89 -2.82 8.37 34.33
CA ASN A 89 -2.29 7.01 34.26
C ASN A 89 -1.57 6.72 32.92
N LYS A 90 -0.80 5.64 32.89
CA LYS A 90 -0.06 5.19 31.70
C LYS A 90 -0.99 4.91 30.51
N ALA A 91 -2.15 4.31 30.76
CA ALA A 91 -3.13 3.98 29.72
C ALA A 91 -3.71 5.23 29.03
N ARG A 92 -3.98 6.32 29.77
CA ARG A 92 -4.42 7.60 29.21
C ARG A 92 -3.33 8.27 28.39
N THR A 93 -2.07 8.17 28.82
CA THR A 93 -0.93 8.66 28.01
C THR A 93 -0.84 7.92 26.68
N PHE A 94 -0.94 6.59 26.73
CA PHE A 94 -0.93 5.75 25.52
C PHE A 94 -2.08 6.09 24.58
N SER A 95 -3.30 6.16 25.14
CA SER A 95 -4.51 6.45 24.37
C SER A 95 -4.46 7.83 23.71
N LEU A 96 -3.91 8.83 24.40
CA LEU A 96 -3.73 10.18 23.84
C LEU A 96 -2.87 10.15 22.57
N ILE A 97 -1.73 9.44 22.62
CA ILE A 97 -0.81 9.35 21.47
C ILE A 97 -1.45 8.56 20.32
N MET A 98 -2.12 7.45 20.62
CA MET A 98 -2.83 6.68 19.60
C MET A 98 -3.94 7.49 18.94
N LEU A 99 -4.64 8.32 19.71
CA LEU A 99 -5.74 9.15 19.24
C LEU A 99 -5.24 10.33 18.39
N GLU A 100 -4.08 10.89 18.72
CA GLU A 100 -3.38 11.85 17.85
C GLU A 100 -2.97 11.21 16.52
N THR A 101 -2.36 10.01 16.56
CA THR A 101 -2.06 9.27 15.32
C THR A 101 -3.32 9.00 14.52
N PHE A 102 -4.41 8.58 15.17
CA PHE A 102 -5.68 8.32 14.51
C PHE A 102 -6.21 9.55 13.77
N PHE A 103 -6.20 10.72 14.41
CA PHE A 103 -6.63 11.95 13.74
C PHE A 103 -5.70 12.36 12.61
N LEU A 104 -4.38 12.20 12.77
CA LEU A 104 -3.42 12.45 11.70
C LEU A 104 -3.65 11.53 10.51
N THR A 105 -3.85 10.23 10.74
CA THR A 105 -4.19 9.28 9.67
C THR A 105 -5.52 9.63 9.02
N MET A 106 -6.56 9.96 9.80
CA MET A 106 -7.87 10.33 9.28
C MET A 106 -7.84 11.59 8.41
N ALA A 107 -6.96 12.55 8.71
CA ALA A 107 -6.75 13.74 7.87
C ALA A 107 -5.86 13.46 6.65
N ALA A 108 -4.80 12.66 6.81
CA ALA A 108 -3.85 12.35 5.75
C ALA A 108 -4.44 11.39 4.70
N THR A 109 -5.29 10.44 5.10
CA THR A 109 -5.86 9.44 4.18
C THR A 109 -6.67 10.09 3.05
N PRO A 110 -7.67 10.96 3.28
CA PRO A 110 -8.39 11.65 2.20
C PRO A 110 -7.49 12.47 1.29
N ALA A 111 -6.49 13.16 1.85
CA ALA A 111 -5.53 13.93 1.07
C ALA A 111 -4.66 13.03 0.16
N GLY A 112 -4.15 11.93 0.70
CA GLY A 112 -3.37 10.95 -0.05
C GLY A 112 -4.20 10.27 -1.14
N LEU A 113 -5.47 9.94 -0.84
CA LEU A 113 -6.42 9.43 -1.82
C LEU A 113 -6.62 10.42 -2.97
N LEU A 114 -6.93 11.67 -2.65
CA LEU A 114 -7.15 12.70 -3.67
C LEU A 114 -5.94 12.89 -4.57
N ILE A 115 -4.72 12.94 -4.01
CA ILE A 115 -3.48 13.04 -4.78
C ILE A 115 -3.32 11.80 -5.67
N SER A 116 -3.48 10.60 -5.10
CA SER A 116 -3.37 9.35 -5.86
C SER A 116 -4.36 9.30 -7.01
N TRP A 117 -5.62 9.67 -6.79
CA TRP A 117 -6.65 9.69 -7.83
C TRP A 117 -6.31 10.66 -8.96
N ILE A 118 -5.85 11.87 -8.65
CA ILE A 118 -5.41 12.85 -9.65
C ILE A 118 -4.24 12.30 -10.46
N THR A 119 -3.24 11.71 -9.79
CA THR A 119 -2.06 11.15 -10.46
C THR A 119 -2.45 9.99 -11.38
N ILE A 120 -3.30 9.07 -10.94
CA ILE A 120 -3.78 7.94 -11.75
C ILE A 120 -4.52 8.45 -12.98
N GLN A 121 -5.46 9.39 -12.82
CA GLN A 121 -6.22 9.93 -13.95
C GLN A 121 -5.30 10.63 -14.97
N TYR A 122 -4.31 11.38 -14.50
CA TYR A 122 -3.34 12.05 -15.37
C TYR A 122 -2.51 11.05 -16.20
N PHE A 123 -2.03 9.97 -15.56
CA PHE A 123 -1.24 8.96 -16.24
C PHE A 123 -2.09 7.96 -17.05
N ALA A 124 -3.38 7.80 -16.71
CA ALA A 124 -4.30 7.00 -17.50
C ALA A 124 -4.55 7.60 -18.90
N THR A 125 -4.48 8.93 -19.05
CA THR A 125 -4.60 9.58 -20.37
C THR A 125 -3.25 9.78 -21.06
N THR A 126 -2.22 10.15 -20.30
CA THR A 126 -0.89 10.48 -20.87
C THR A 126 -0.08 9.23 -21.18
N GLY A 127 -0.34 8.13 -20.46
CA GLY A 127 0.49 6.93 -20.46
C GLY A 127 1.80 7.14 -19.71
N ILE A 128 2.39 6.04 -19.26
CA ILE A 128 3.74 5.99 -18.71
C ILE A 128 4.64 5.44 -19.81
N ASP A 129 5.62 6.24 -20.22
CA ASP A 129 6.61 5.83 -21.21
C ASP A 129 7.67 4.92 -20.57
N LEU A 130 7.67 3.65 -20.97
CA LEU A 130 8.66 2.64 -20.61
C LEU A 130 9.63 2.37 -21.77
N SER A 131 9.93 3.38 -22.59
CA SER A 131 10.92 3.32 -23.67
C SER A 131 12.28 2.78 -23.23
N ALA A 132 12.67 2.98 -21.96
CA ALA A 132 13.87 2.37 -21.37
C ALA A 132 13.86 0.83 -21.37
N PHE A 133 12.68 0.20 -21.48
CA PHE A 133 12.47 -1.25 -21.56
C PHE A 133 11.98 -1.69 -22.94
N ALA A 134 12.09 -0.83 -23.96
CA ALA A 134 11.52 -1.05 -25.28
C ALA A 134 12.03 -2.32 -25.96
N GLU A 135 13.33 -2.63 -25.85
CA GLU A 135 13.90 -3.84 -26.44
C GLU A 135 13.22 -5.11 -25.92
N GLY A 136 13.06 -5.23 -24.59
CA GLY A 136 12.37 -6.36 -23.97
C GLY A 136 10.87 -6.38 -24.27
N MET A 137 10.18 -5.23 -24.30
CA MET A 137 8.74 -5.17 -24.57
C MET A 137 8.39 -5.49 -26.03
N SER A 138 9.22 -5.03 -26.97
CA SER A 138 9.01 -5.22 -28.41
C SER A 138 9.15 -6.68 -28.85
N GLU A 139 10.00 -7.46 -28.18
CA GLU A 139 10.17 -8.90 -28.42
C GLU A 139 8.88 -9.69 -28.18
N TYR A 140 8.06 -9.22 -27.24
CA TYR A 140 6.77 -9.81 -26.89
C TYR A 140 5.58 -9.09 -27.56
N GLY A 141 5.83 -8.14 -28.47
CA GLY A 141 4.80 -7.36 -29.15
C GLY A 141 4.02 -6.42 -28.23
N LEU A 142 4.58 -6.04 -27.09
CA LEU A 142 3.96 -5.13 -26.12
C LEU A 142 4.24 -3.67 -26.47
N SER A 143 3.25 -2.80 -26.24
CA SER A 143 3.40 -1.34 -26.34
C SER A 143 4.41 -0.84 -25.29
N THR A 144 5.28 0.09 -25.66
CA THR A 144 6.19 0.77 -24.71
C THR A 144 5.48 1.77 -23.81
N ILE A 145 4.25 2.14 -24.14
CA ILE A 145 3.40 3.01 -23.33
C ILE A 145 2.42 2.14 -22.53
N VAL A 146 2.47 2.28 -21.21
CA VAL A 146 1.58 1.57 -20.28
C VAL A 146 0.62 2.55 -19.63
N TYR A 147 -0.65 2.18 -19.59
CA TYR A 147 -1.70 2.97 -18.96
C TYR A 147 -2.05 2.33 -17.61
N PRO A 148 -1.85 3.05 -16.49
CA PRO A 148 -2.20 2.52 -15.18
C PRO A 148 -3.71 2.41 -15.04
N GLU A 149 -4.18 1.21 -14.73
CA GLU A 149 -5.57 0.96 -14.37
C GLU A 149 -5.62 0.38 -12.96
N LEU A 150 -6.43 1.00 -12.10
CA LEU A 150 -6.65 0.57 -10.73
C LEU A 150 -8.13 0.38 -10.51
N THR A 151 -8.53 -0.85 -10.19
CA THR A 151 -9.90 -1.11 -9.77
C THR A 151 -10.16 -0.50 -8.40
N LEU A 152 -11.43 -0.16 -8.14
CA LEU A 152 -11.85 0.41 -6.86
C LEU A 152 -11.48 -0.51 -5.68
N GLU A 153 -11.52 -1.83 -5.88
CA GLU A 153 -11.15 -2.82 -4.88
C GLU A 153 -9.66 -2.74 -4.49
N TYR A 154 -8.74 -2.71 -5.47
CA TYR A 154 -7.32 -2.52 -5.19
C TYR A 154 -7.06 -1.21 -4.46
N TYR A 155 -7.75 -0.15 -4.87
CA TYR A 155 -7.62 1.18 -4.29
C TYR A 155 -8.03 1.22 -2.80
N LEU A 156 -9.16 0.60 -2.45
CA LEU A 156 -9.62 0.49 -1.06
C LEU A 156 -8.71 -0.41 -0.22
N ASN A 157 -8.26 -1.54 -0.77
CA ASN A 157 -7.39 -2.49 -0.06
C ASN A 157 -6.05 -1.86 0.32
N ILE A 158 -5.39 -1.16 -0.62
CA ILE A 158 -4.11 -0.47 -0.36
C ILE A 158 -4.30 0.61 0.71
N THR A 159 -5.38 1.39 0.60
CA THR A 159 -5.68 2.47 1.55
C THR A 159 -5.89 1.94 2.96
N LEU A 160 -6.68 0.87 3.11
CA LEU A 160 -6.90 0.22 4.39
C LEU A 160 -5.60 -0.33 4.97
N MET A 161 -4.80 -0.99 4.13
CA MET A 161 -3.51 -1.55 4.54
C MET A 161 -2.55 -0.46 5.05
N VAL A 162 -2.43 0.67 4.34
CA VAL A 162 -1.57 1.80 4.75
C VAL A 162 -2.09 2.47 6.03
N ALA A 163 -3.41 2.65 6.15
CA ALA A 163 -4.01 3.22 7.37
C ALA A 163 -3.75 2.32 8.59
N VAL A 164 -3.91 1.01 8.45
CA VAL A 164 -3.60 0.04 9.50
C VAL A 164 -2.11 0.05 9.83
N ALA A 165 -1.23 0.05 8.83
CA ALA A 165 0.21 0.13 9.03
C ALA A 165 0.62 1.40 9.80
N ALA A 166 0.00 2.54 9.48
CA ALA A 166 0.26 3.80 10.19
C ALA A 166 -0.15 3.74 11.67
N LEU A 167 -1.34 3.20 11.96
CA LEU A 167 -1.80 3.03 13.34
C LEU A 167 -0.94 2.04 14.13
N VAL A 168 -0.59 0.90 13.53
CA VAL A 168 0.28 -0.10 14.14
C VAL A 168 1.67 0.47 14.43
N SER A 169 2.20 1.31 13.54
CA SER A 169 3.50 1.96 13.70
C SER A 169 3.57 2.84 14.94
N ALA A 170 2.47 3.51 15.29
CA ALA A 170 2.40 4.39 16.46
C ALA A 170 2.35 3.65 17.81
N ILE A 171 2.06 2.35 17.81
CA ILE A 171 2.02 1.54 19.04
C ILE A 171 3.39 1.52 19.73
N TYR A 172 4.48 1.35 18.96
CA TYR A 172 5.84 1.34 19.50
C TYR A 172 6.22 2.65 20.22
N PRO A 173 6.14 3.85 19.60
CA PRO A 173 6.43 5.11 20.27
C PRO A 173 5.47 5.38 21.43
N ALA A 174 4.17 5.09 21.27
CA ALA A 174 3.19 5.24 22.35
C ALA A 174 3.57 4.38 23.57
N TYR A 175 3.94 3.13 23.38
CA TYR A 175 4.43 2.25 24.45
C TYR A 175 5.74 2.75 25.06
N ARG A 176 6.67 3.26 24.24
CA ARG A 176 7.96 3.78 24.71
C ARG A 176 7.78 4.97 25.67
N THR A 177 6.75 5.80 25.49
CA THR A 177 6.43 6.90 26.41
C THR A 177 6.08 6.42 27.82
N LEU A 178 5.56 5.19 27.97
CA LEU A 178 5.20 4.61 29.27
C LEU A 178 6.42 4.28 30.13
N LYS A 179 7.58 4.13 29.48
CA LYS A 179 8.88 3.87 30.12
C LYS A 179 9.66 5.14 30.43
N LEU A 180 9.25 6.31 29.91
CA LEU A 180 9.88 7.59 30.24
C LEU A 180 9.56 7.95 31.70
N ASN A 181 10.59 8.00 32.53
CA ASN A 181 10.47 8.38 33.94
C ASN A 181 10.28 9.91 34.06
N PRO A 182 9.12 10.40 34.53
CA PRO A 182 8.83 11.84 34.64
C PRO A 182 9.87 12.59 35.46
N VAL A 183 10.38 11.95 36.51
CA VAL A 183 11.34 12.52 37.46
C VAL A 183 12.73 12.72 36.84
N GLN A 184 13.16 11.83 35.93
CA GLN A 184 14.44 11.99 35.23
C GLN A 184 14.36 13.06 34.14
N ALA A 185 13.20 13.24 33.50
CA ALA A 185 13.01 14.26 32.47
C ALA A 185 13.10 15.69 33.03
N ILE A 186 12.61 15.92 34.25
CA ILE A 186 12.70 17.23 34.92
C ILE A 186 14.14 17.51 35.39
N ARG A 187 14.87 16.49 35.84
CA ARG A 187 16.24 16.64 36.38
C ARG A 187 17.32 16.78 35.31
N LYS A 188 17.06 16.42 34.04
CA LYS A 188 18.05 16.48 32.94
C LYS A 188 18.23 17.89 32.34
N PHE A 189 17.40 18.86 32.73
CA PHE A 189 17.42 20.23 32.21
C PHE A 189 17.79 21.29 33.28
N ASN A 190 18.21 20.85 34.48
CA ASN A 190 18.93 21.67 35.45
C ASN A 190 20.40 21.24 35.45
#